data_AF-A0A3N5U4D9-F1
#
_entry.id   AF-A0A3N5U4D9-F1
#
_cell.length_a   1.000
_cell.length_b   1.000
_cell.length_c   1.000
_cell.angle_alpha   90.00
_cell.angle_beta   90.00
_cell.angle_gamma   90.00
#
_symmetry.space_group_name_H-M   'P 1'
#
loop_
_entity.id
_entity.type
_entity.pdbx_description
1 polymer ?
#
loop_
_entity_poly.entity_id
_entity_poly.type
_entity_poly.pdbx_seq_one_letter_code
_entity_poly.pdbx_strand_id
1 'polypeptide(L)' 'MVVEVGMGNGADIVAAYTDYTARYLHHTGAGVIWERPDPSLDAEIEALLKAGQAVANVIGPWEQARPPRRKLIISA' A
#
# COMPACT_ATOMS: atom_id res chain seq x y z
N MET A 1 -1.97 -7.20 -0.90
CA MET A 1 -1.97 -6.15 0.14
C MET A 1 -2.08 -4.80 -0.54
N VAL A 2 -2.89 -3.88 -0.02
CA VAL A 2 -2.96 -2.48 -0.49
C VAL A 2 -2.64 -1.55 0.67
N VAL A 3 -1.74 -0.60 0.44
CA VAL A 3 -1.39 0.46 1.39
C VAL A 3 -1.66 1.81 0.75
N GLU A 4 -2.38 2.67 1.47
CA GLU A 4 -2.61 4.07 1.11
C GLU A 4 -1.84 4.98 2.07
N VAL A 5 -1.09 5.93 1.55
CA VAL A 5 -0.41 6.97 2.32
C VAL A 5 -1.01 8.32 1.93
N GLY A 6 -1.60 9.01 2.92
CA GLY A 6 -2.23 10.30 2.70
C GLY A 6 -1.22 11.39 2.33
N MET A 7 -1.49 12.09 1.23
CA MET A 7 -0.73 13.24 0.73
C MET A 7 -1.59 14.51 0.85
N GLY A 8 -0.99 15.69 0.65
CA GLY A 8 -1.71 16.97 0.76
C GLY A 8 -2.99 17.04 -0.09
N ASN A 9 -2.95 16.49 -1.30
CA ASN A 9 -4.05 16.54 -2.28
C ASN A 9 -4.57 15.16 -2.72
N GLY A 10 -4.26 14.08 -2.01
CA GLY A 10 -4.64 12.73 -2.45
C GLY A 10 -4.03 11.63 -1.59
N ALA A 11 -3.79 10.47 -2.18
CA ALA A 11 -3.03 9.41 -1.56
C ALA A 11 -2.10 8.76 -2.59
N ASP A 12 -0.91 8.41 -2.13
CA ASP A 12 -0.07 7.45 -2.83
C ASP A 12 -0.55 6.05 -2.45
N ILE A 13 -0.61 5.14 -3.43
CA ILE A 13 -1.15 3.80 -3.24
C ILE A 13 -0.15 2.78 -3.78
N VAL A 14 0.18 1.78 -2.97
CA VAL A 14 0.90 0.58 -3.40
C VAL A 14 0.01 -0.63 -3.23
N ALA A 15 -0.15 -1.41 -4.29
CA ALA A 15 -0.78 -2.71 -4.27
C ALA A 15 0.25 -3.79 -4.65
N ALA A 16 0.42 -4.77 -3.78
CA ALA A 16 1.30 -5.92 -4.01
C ALA A 16 0.50 -7.22 -4.00
N TYR A 17 0.84 -8.12 -4.92
CA TYR A 17 0.14 -9.38 -5.17
C TYR A 17 1.08 -10.57 -4.92
N THR A 18 0.50 -11.73 -4.63
CA THR A 18 1.22 -12.96 -4.27
C THR A 18 1.97 -13.60 -5.45
N ASP A 19 1.73 -13.14 -6.67
CA ASP A 19 2.45 -13.54 -7.88
C ASP A 19 3.66 -12.63 -8.19
N TYR A 20 4.02 -11.76 -7.24
CA TYR A 20 5.11 -10.77 -7.34
C TYR A 20 4.87 -9.67 -8.38
N THR A 21 3.63 -9.49 -8.82
CA THR A 21 3.23 -8.26 -9.52
C THR A 21 2.91 -7.16 -8.51
N ALA A 22 2.98 -5.90 -8.95
CA ALA A 22 2.63 -4.75 -8.12
C ALA A 22 2.09 -3.58 -8.95
N ARG A 23 1.37 -2.67 -8.28
CA ARG A 23 0.90 -1.41 -8.86
C ARG A 23 1.22 -0.28 -7.89
N TYR A 24 1.73 0.81 -8.43
CA TYR A 24 1.91 2.07 -7.72
C TYR A 24 1.09 3.15 -8.39
N LEU A 25 0.34 3.91 -7.60
CA LEU A 25 -0.38 5.10 -8.04
C LEU A 25 0.09 6.28 -7.19
N HIS A 26 0.60 7.31 -7.84
CA HIS A 26 1.00 8.55 -7.20
C HIS A 26 -0.21 9.49 -7.14
N HIS A 27 -0.31 10.28 -6.07
CA HIS A 27 -1.44 11.19 -5.83
C HIS A 27 -1.66 12.25 -6.94
N THR A 28 -0.69 12.51 -7.82
CA THR A 28 -0.83 13.42 -8.96
C THR A 28 -1.35 12.75 -10.24
N GLY A 29 -1.64 11.45 -10.21
CA GLY A 29 -2.17 10.68 -11.33
C GLY A 29 -1.13 9.91 -12.15
N ALA A 30 0.16 10.02 -11.82
CA ALA A 30 1.18 9.11 -12.36
C ALA A 30 1.08 7.72 -11.71
N GLY A 31 1.67 6.70 -12.33
CA GLY A 31 1.70 5.36 -11.76
C GLY A 31 2.67 4.43 -12.47
N VAL A 32 2.93 3.28 -11.83
CA VAL A 32 3.77 2.20 -12.34
C VAL A 32 2.99 0.90 -12.25
N ILE A 33 3.04 0.10 -13.32
CA ILE A 33 2.59 -1.29 -13.33
C ILE A 33 3.85 -2.15 -13.39
N TRP A 34 4.04 -2.97 -12.36
CA TRP A 34 5.15 -3.90 -12.25
C TRP A 34 4.64 -5.31 -12.56
N GLU A 35 4.92 -5.78 -13.77
CA GLU A 35 4.59 -7.14 -14.25
C GLU A 35 5.74 -8.12 -14.01
N ARG A 36 6.54 -7.88 -12.96
CA ARG A 36 7.70 -8.71 -12.57
C ARG A 36 8.66 -9.04 -13.72
N PRO A 37 9.25 -8.03 -14.39
CA PRO A 37 10.24 -8.27 -15.46
C PRO A 37 11.49 -9.02 -14.97
N ASP A 38 11.79 -8.94 -13.67
CA ASP A 38 12.89 -9.61 -12.99
C ASP A 38 12.56 -9.72 -11.47
N PRO A 39 13.35 -10.44 -10.65
CA PRO A 39 13.02 -10.68 -9.24
C PRO A 39 13.45 -9.55 -8.30
N SER A 40 13.85 -8.37 -8.80
CA SER A 40 14.44 -7.29 -7.98
C SER A 40 13.51 -6.73 -6.91
N LEU A 41 12.19 -6.92 -7.00
CA LEU A 41 11.20 -6.47 -6.02
C LEU A 41 10.54 -7.62 -5.23
N ASP A 42 10.95 -8.87 -5.46
CA ASP A 42 10.29 -10.03 -4.85
C ASP A 42 10.34 -9.96 -3.31
N ALA A 43 11.47 -9.53 -2.74
CA ALA A 43 11.68 -9.43 -1.30
C ALA A 43 10.82 -8.34 -0.65
N GLU A 44 10.71 -7.17 -1.30
CA GLU A 44 9.91 -6.04 -0.84
C GLU A 44 8.41 -6.36 -0.91
N ILE A 45 7.98 -7.04 -1.99
CA ILE A 45 6.61 -7.51 -2.15
C ILE A 45 6.26 -8.51 -1.05
N GLU A 46 7.13 -9.49 -0.79
CA GLU A 46 6.92 -10.47 0.28
C GLU A 46 6.86 -9.79 1.66
N ALA A 47 7.77 -8.85 1.93
CA ALA A 47 7.77 -8.09 3.18
C ALA A 47 6.45 -7.32 3.39
N LEU A 48 5.94 -6.67 2.34
CA LEU A 48 4.67 -5.94 2.39
C LEU A 48 3.47 -6.87 2.63
N LEU A 49 3.41 -8.01 1.92
CA LEU A 49 2.37 -9.01 2.10
C LEU A 49 2.39 -9.59 3.53
N LYS A 50 3.58 -9.93 4.04
CA LYS A 50 3.76 -10.48 5.39
C LYS A 50 3.35 -9.48 6.47
N ALA A 51 3.75 -8.21 6.34
CA ALA A 51 3.35 -7.16 7.26
C ALA A 51 1.82 -6.96 7.26
N GLY A 52 1.20 -6.93 6.09
CA GLY A 52 -0.26 -6.84 5.95
C GLY A 52 -0.99 -8.03 6.59
N GLN A 53 -0.50 -9.25 6.35
CA GLN A 53 -1.08 -10.45 6.96
C GLN A 53 -0.95 -10.45 8.48
N ALA A 54 0.18 -9.99 9.02
CA ALA A 54 0.38 -9.87 10.46
C ALA A 54 -0.65 -8.92 11.09
N VAL A 55 -0.94 -7.78 10.44
CA VAL A 55 -2.01 -6.87 10.90
C VAL A 55 -3.37 -7.55 10.80
N ALA A 56 -3.71 -8.13 9.65
CA ALA A 56 -5.00 -8.78 9.43
C ALA A 56 -5.27 -9.92 10.43
N ASN A 57 -4.25 -10.67 10.82
CA ASN A 57 -4.36 -11.72 11.83
C ASN A 57 -4.73 -11.19 13.22
N VAL A 58 -4.37 -9.94 13.53
CA VAL A 58 -4.67 -9.29 14.82
C VAL A 58 -6.05 -8.65 14.81
N ILE A 59 -6.39 -7.93 13.74
CA ILE A 59 -7.60 -7.09 13.70
C ILE A 59 -8.81 -7.78 13.06
N GLY A 60 -8.59 -8.80 12.23
CA GLY A 60 -9.63 -9.42 11.40
C GLY A 60 -10.21 -8.47 10.33
N PRO A 61 -11.32 -8.85 9.68
CA PRO A 61 -12.05 -7.94 8.79
C PRO A 61 -12.52 -6.69 9.52
N TRP A 62 -12.35 -5.52 8.89
CA TRP A 62 -12.85 -4.26 9.43
C TRP A 62 -14.31 -4.05 9.05
N GLU A 63 -15.21 -4.25 10.01
CA GLU A 63 -16.68 -4.14 9.80
C GLU A 63 -17.25 -2.76 10.19
N GLN A 64 -16.41 -1.83 10.64
CA GLN A 64 -16.86 -0.50 11.06
C GLN A 64 -16.69 0.55 9.95
N ALA A 65 -17.23 1.75 10.16
CA ALA A 65 -16.98 2.87 9.26
C ALA A 65 -15.48 3.17 9.14
N ARG A 66 -15.04 3.59 7.95
CA ARG A 66 -13.65 4.01 7.75
C ARG A 66 -13.33 5.18 8.68
N PRO A 67 -12.29 5.10 9.53
CA PRO A 67 -11.87 6.23 10.36
C PRO A 67 -11.55 7.46 9.51
N PRO A 68 -11.71 8.68 10.05
CA PRO A 68 -11.36 9.90 9.33
C PRO A 68 -9.87 9.90 8.99
N ARG A 69 -9.51 10.50 7.85
CA ARG A 69 -8.10 10.58 7.43
C ARG A 69 -7.28 11.29 8.50
N ARG A 70 -6.18 10.65 8.90
CA ARG A 70 -5.19 11.27 9.79
C ARG A 70 -4.50 12.40 9.03
N LYS A 71 -4.61 13.65 9.50
CA LYS A 71 -3.80 14.75 8.97
C LYS A 71 -2.36 14.52 9.41
N LEU A 72 -1.43 14.29 8.48
CA LEU A 72 -0.01 14.39 8.80
C LEU A 72 0.27 15.85 9.15
N ILE A 73 0.67 16.11 10.39
CA ILE A 73 1.23 17.40 10.79
C ILE A 73 2.67 17.38 10.27
N ILE A 74 2.88 17.89 9.05
CA ILE A 74 4.23 18.15 8.57
C ILE A 74 4.64 19.47 9.21
N SER A 75 5.41 19.41 10.30
CA SER A 75 6.12 20.58 10.82
C SER A 75 7.19 20.94 9.80
N ALA A 76 7.00 22.08 9.13
CA ALA A 76 8.00 22.73 8.28
C ALA A 76 9.12 23.34 9.13
#